data_AF-A0A2N6D262-F1
#
_entry.id   AF-A0A2N6D262-F1
#
_cell.length_a   1.000
_cell.length_b   1.000
_cell.length_c   1.000
_cell.angle_alpha   90.00
_cell.angle_beta   90.00
_cell.angle_gamma   90.00
#
_symmetry.space_group_name_H-M   'P 1'
#
loop_
_entity.id
_entity.type
_entity.pdbx_description
1 polymer ?
#
loop_
_entity_poly.entity_id
_entity_poly.type
_entity_poly.pdbx_seq_one_letter_code
_entity_poly.pdbx_strand_id
1 'polypeptide(L)'
;MSPEIAITRINFNSLDRFPVFLDYDMDRMKCRGMSAKVDLFSYGTLTEEIEKLSEQELKYAKQEGVFIRKKGLLFDSGFFLFDFNYIFSDKDSFINKIRNMNLEVVYLENSHRFQMEDIVSDIPCRLHLLEFDDASHG
;
A
#
# COMPACT_ATOMS: atom_id res chain seq x y z
N MET A 1 -10.13 8.01 22.58
CA MET A 1 -10.35 8.89 21.41
C MET A 1 -10.17 8.01 20.20
N SER A 2 -11.22 7.81 19.40
CA SER A 2 -11.10 7.06 18.16
C SER A 2 -10.15 7.84 17.23
N PRO A 3 -9.19 7.18 16.55
CA PRO A 3 -8.28 7.87 15.65
C PRO A 3 -9.09 8.59 14.56
N GLU A 4 -8.81 9.87 14.34
CA GLU A 4 -9.41 10.64 13.25
C GLU A 4 -8.85 10.10 11.92
N ILE A 5 -9.71 9.49 11.11
CA ILE A 5 -9.34 8.98 9.79
C ILE A 5 -9.14 10.17 8.86
N ALA A 6 -7.89 10.46 8.50
CA ALA A 6 -7.56 11.54 7.57
C ALA A 6 -7.42 11.01 6.14
N ILE A 7 -8.17 11.58 5.19
CA ILE A 7 -7.97 11.31 3.76
C ILE A 7 -6.86 12.23 3.23
N THR A 8 -5.85 11.64 2.60
CA THR A 8 -4.72 12.31 1.97
C THR A 8 -4.75 12.05 0.48
N ARG A 9 -4.95 13.10 -0.31
CA ARG A 9 -4.91 13.02 -1.78
C ARG A 9 -3.51 13.31 -2.30
N ILE A 10 -3.04 12.48 -3.22
CA ILE A 10 -1.72 12.60 -3.85
C ILE A 10 -1.85 12.70 -5.38
N ASN A 11 -0.84 13.27 -6.02
CA ASN A 11 -0.70 13.27 -7.47
C ASN A 11 0.74 12.93 -7.85
N PHE A 12 1.03 12.79 -9.15
CA PHE A 12 2.36 12.39 -9.64
C PHE A 12 3.46 13.43 -9.41
N ASN A 13 3.12 14.65 -8.98
CA ASN A 13 4.05 15.72 -8.68
C ASN A 13 4.30 15.88 -7.17
N SER A 14 3.53 15.18 -6.33
CA SER A 14 3.53 15.36 -4.89
C SER A 14 3.63 14.02 -4.18
N LEU A 15 4.81 13.78 -3.62
CA LEU A 15 5.07 13.45 -2.21
C LEU A 15 5.94 12.21 -1.99
N ASP A 16 6.99 12.44 -1.21
CA ASP A 16 7.71 11.41 -0.49
C ASP A 16 6.96 11.11 0.83
N ARG A 17 5.88 10.32 0.75
CA ARG A 17 5.21 9.75 1.93
C ARG A 17 5.80 8.38 2.22
N PHE A 18 6.02 8.09 3.49
CA PHE A 18 6.51 6.78 3.92
C PHE A 18 6.09 6.49 5.38
N PRO A 19 5.75 5.23 5.73
CA PRO A 19 5.53 4.11 4.83
C PRO A 19 4.13 4.13 4.20
N VAL A 20 4.08 3.72 2.94
CA VAL A 20 2.86 3.62 2.13
C VAL A 20 2.55 2.16 1.85
N PHE A 21 1.31 1.74 2.06
CA PHE A 21 0.82 0.39 1.79
C PHE A 21 -0.21 0.43 0.68
N LEU A 22 0.09 -0.24 -0.44
CA LEU A 22 -0.75 -0.30 -1.63
C LEU A 22 -1.30 -1.72 -1.83
N ASP A 23 -2.54 -1.83 -2.33
CA ASP A 23 -3.15 -3.12 -2.63
C ASP A 23 -2.47 -3.78 -3.83
N TYR A 24 -2.15 -5.06 -3.69
CA TYR A 24 -1.62 -5.89 -4.75
C TYR A 24 -2.17 -7.31 -4.66
N ASP A 25 -2.56 -7.88 -5.81
CA ASP A 25 -2.99 -9.27 -5.88
C ASP A 25 -1.78 -10.20 -5.85
N MET A 26 -1.39 -10.65 -4.67
CA MET A 26 -0.24 -11.54 -4.50
C MET A 26 -0.48 -12.94 -5.10
N ASP A 27 -1.75 -13.36 -5.18
CA ASP A 27 -2.12 -14.66 -5.77
C ASP A 27 -2.06 -14.66 -7.29
N ARG A 28 -2.46 -13.56 -7.93
CA ARG A 28 -2.47 -13.44 -9.39
C ARG A 28 -1.27 -12.69 -9.93
N MET A 29 -0.42 -12.15 -9.06
CA MET A 29 0.66 -11.23 -9.39
C MET A 29 0.18 -10.07 -10.24
N LYS A 30 -0.85 -9.36 -9.75
CA LYS A 30 -1.44 -8.24 -10.48
C LYS A 30 -1.58 -7.01 -9.62
N CYS A 31 -1.21 -5.89 -10.22
CA CYS A 31 -1.50 -4.58 -9.65
C CYS A 31 -3.01 -4.37 -9.51
N ARG A 32 -3.42 -3.77 -8.40
CA ARG A 32 -4.81 -3.38 -8.10
C ARG A 32 -4.84 -1.98 -7.52
N GLY A 33 -5.95 -1.28 -7.70
CA GLY A 33 -6.16 0.04 -7.13
C GLY A 33 -5.01 1.02 -7.40
N MET A 34 -4.37 1.56 -6.36
CA MET A 34 -3.28 2.52 -6.52
C MET A 34 -2.02 1.89 -7.12
N SER A 35 -1.71 0.63 -6.84
CA SER A 35 -0.53 -0.02 -7.42
C SER A 35 -0.64 -0.12 -8.95
N ALA A 36 -1.87 -0.24 -9.48
CA ALA A 36 -2.12 -0.25 -10.92
C ALA A 36 -1.88 1.13 -11.56
N LYS A 37 -2.25 2.21 -10.86
CA LYS A 37 -1.90 3.57 -11.30
C LYS A 37 -0.38 3.77 -11.27
N VAL A 38 0.30 3.40 -10.18
CA VAL A 38 1.76 3.48 -10.07
C VAL A 38 2.44 2.73 -11.22
N ASP A 39 2.02 1.51 -11.52
CA ASP A 39 2.60 0.70 -12.59
C ASP A 39 2.33 1.31 -13.99
N LEU A 40 1.11 1.78 -14.24
CA LEU A 40 0.74 2.41 -15.50
C LEU A 40 1.59 3.65 -15.80
N PHE A 41 1.74 4.55 -14.82
CA PHE A 41 2.51 5.79 -14.99
C PHE A 41 4.02 5.57 -14.94
N SER A 42 4.47 4.40 -14.50
CA SER A 42 5.87 3.96 -14.56
C SER A 42 6.14 3.00 -15.73
N TYR A 43 5.20 2.89 -16.69
CA TYR A 43 5.34 2.06 -17.89
C TYR A 43 5.66 0.58 -17.61
N GLY A 44 5.08 0.00 -16.57
CA GLY A 44 5.27 -1.41 -16.23
C GLY A 44 6.47 -1.70 -15.32
N THR A 45 7.19 -0.66 -14.87
CA THR A 45 8.39 -0.82 -14.03
C THR A 45 8.08 -1.59 -12.74
N LEU A 46 6.89 -1.41 -12.13
CA LEU A 46 6.53 -2.14 -10.92
C LEU A 46 6.31 -3.62 -11.23
N THR A 47 5.59 -3.94 -12.30
CA THR A 47 5.41 -5.32 -12.75
C THR A 47 6.77 -6.00 -13.01
N GLU A 48 7.68 -5.33 -13.71
CA GLU A 48 9.04 -5.86 -13.96
C GLU A 48 9.83 -6.15 -12.68
N GLU A 49 9.68 -5.34 -11.62
CA GLU A 49 10.35 -5.61 -10.35
C GLU A 49 9.74 -6.81 -9.61
N ILE A 50 8.42 -7.03 -9.70
CA ILE A 50 7.76 -8.18 -9.07
C ILE A 50 8.05 -9.49 -9.79
N GLU A 51 8.17 -9.47 -11.11
CA GLU A 51 8.51 -10.67 -11.90
C GLU A 51 9.89 -11.25 -11.59
N LYS A 52 10.75 -10.51 -10.88
CA LYS A 52 12.07 -10.98 -10.44
C LYS A 52 12.00 -11.85 -9.18
N LEU A 53 10.89 -11.84 -8.46
CA LEU A 53 10.73 -12.60 -7.22
C LEU A 53 10.59 -14.09 -7.53
N SER A 54 11.32 -14.91 -6.79
CA SER A 54 11.17 -16.37 -6.81
C SER A 54 9.86 -16.80 -6.17
N GLU A 55 9.42 -18.04 -6.44
CA GLU A 55 8.22 -18.62 -5.81
C GLU A 55 8.27 -18.58 -4.26
N GLN A 56 9.46 -18.78 -3.69
CA GLN A 56 9.65 -18.73 -2.23
C GLN A 56 9.47 -17.30 -1.69
N GLU A 57 9.99 -16.30 -2.41
CA GLU A 57 9.81 -14.89 -2.07
C GLU A 57 8.36 -14.45 -2.22
N LEU A 58 7.66 -14.92 -3.26
CA LEU A 58 6.23 -14.65 -3.47
C LEU A 58 5.37 -15.23 -2.34
N LYS A 59 5.68 -16.46 -1.90
CA LYS A 59 4.97 -17.08 -0.75
C LYS A 59 5.16 -16.27 0.53
N TYR A 60 6.36 -15.75 0.76
CA TYR A 60 6.65 -14.85 1.87
C TYR A 60 5.92 -13.51 1.72
N ALA A 61 5.96 -12.91 0.53
CA ALA A 61 5.31 -11.64 0.20
C ALA A 61 3.80 -11.66 0.41
N LYS A 62 3.14 -12.81 0.21
CA LYS A 62 1.71 -12.98 0.50
C LYS A 62 1.36 -12.73 1.97
N GLN A 63 2.25 -13.07 2.91
CA GLN A 63 2.01 -12.94 4.34
C GLN A 63 2.62 -11.65 4.92
N GLU A 64 3.79 -11.27 4.42
CA GLU A 64 4.61 -10.19 4.98
C GLU A 64 4.57 -8.91 4.14
N GLY A 65 3.97 -8.96 2.95
CA GLY A 65 4.09 -7.91 1.95
C GLY A 65 5.47 -7.86 1.33
N VAL A 66 5.63 -6.96 0.36
CA VAL A 66 6.89 -6.73 -0.32
C VAL A 66 7.21 -5.24 -0.31
N PHE A 67 8.43 -4.90 0.10
CA PHE A 67 8.92 -3.54 0.03
C PHE A 67 9.57 -3.28 -1.32
N ILE A 68 9.07 -2.28 -2.04
CA ILE A 68 9.59 -1.85 -3.33
C ILE A 68 10.22 -0.46 -3.18
N ARG A 69 11.49 -0.37 -3.55
CA ARG A 69 12.21 0.89 -3.68
C ARG A 69 12.99 0.91 -4.97
N LYS A 70 12.49 1.65 -5.96
CA LYS A 70 13.08 1.75 -7.30
C LYS A 70 12.97 3.17 -7.81
N LYS A 71 14.08 3.69 -8.34
CA LYS A 71 14.11 4.99 -9.00
C LYS A 71 13.15 4.99 -10.20
N GLY A 72 12.33 6.03 -10.31
CA GLY A 72 11.34 6.17 -11.40
C GLY A 72 9.95 5.65 -11.04
N LEU A 73 9.77 5.06 -9.85
CA LEU A 73 8.44 4.85 -9.27
C LEU A 73 8.01 6.10 -8.49
N LEU A 74 6.70 6.20 -8.21
CA LEU A 74 6.08 7.38 -7.61
C LEU A 74 6.65 7.77 -6.22
N PHE A 75 7.02 6.79 -5.40
CA PHE A 75 7.48 7.03 -4.02
C PHE A 75 9.00 6.81 -3.93
N ASP A 76 9.77 7.88 -3.74
CA ASP A 76 11.24 7.84 -3.68
C ASP A 76 11.77 7.07 -2.45
N SER A 77 11.08 7.22 -1.30
CA SER A 77 11.33 6.42 -0.09
C SER A 77 10.89 4.96 -0.22
N GLY A 78 10.19 4.61 -1.29
CA GLY A 78 9.61 3.28 -1.53
C GLY A 78 8.24 3.10 -0.89
N PHE A 79 7.64 1.93 -1.12
CA PHE A 79 6.31 1.58 -0.65
C PHE A 79 6.21 0.07 -0.44
N PHE A 80 5.22 -0.36 0.33
CA PHE A 80 4.87 -1.74 0.58
C PHE A 80 3.70 -2.15 -0.31
N LEU A 81 3.86 -3.27 -1.01
CA LEU A 81 2.75 -3.99 -1.62
C LEU A 81 2.21 -5.00 -0.62
N PHE A 82 0.90 -5.03 -0.45
CA PHE A 82 0.21 -5.96 0.44
C PHE A 82 -1.07 -6.46 -0.23
N ASP A 83 -1.42 -7.73 -0.03
CA ASP A 83 -2.73 -8.22 -0.45
C ASP A 83 -3.78 -7.80 0.56
N PHE A 84 -4.65 -6.86 0.19
CA PHE A 84 -5.67 -6.40 1.13
C PHE A 84 -6.68 -7.51 1.46
N ASN A 85 -6.91 -8.50 0.59
CA ASN A 85 -7.74 -9.64 0.99
C ASN A 85 -7.13 -10.40 2.17
N TYR A 86 -5.79 -10.47 2.25
CA TYR A 86 -5.11 -11.07 3.39
C TYR A 86 -5.32 -10.25 4.66
N ILE A 87 -5.21 -8.91 4.57
CA ILE A 87 -5.49 -8.01 5.71
C ILE A 87 -6.90 -8.23 6.26
N PHE A 88 -7.92 -8.37 5.41
CA PHE A 88 -9.28 -8.62 5.87
C PHE A 88 -9.51 -10.04 6.39
N SER A 89 -8.73 -11.02 5.93
CA SER A 89 -8.79 -12.40 6.45
C SER A 89 -8.10 -12.58 7.80
N ASP A 90 -7.09 -11.75 8.10
CA ASP A 90 -6.24 -11.83 9.29
C ASP A 90 -5.83 -10.42 9.75
N LYS A 91 -6.82 -9.65 10.22
CA LYS A 91 -6.66 -8.25 10.63
C LYS A 91 -5.65 -8.11 11.77
N ASP A 92 -5.71 -9.03 12.75
CA ASP A 92 -4.85 -9.00 13.94
C ASP A 92 -3.36 -9.14 13.57
N SER A 93 -3.03 -10.00 12.62
CA SER A 93 -1.65 -10.14 12.12
C SER A 93 -1.14 -8.84 11.52
N PHE A 94 -1.95 -8.18 10.67
CA PHE A 94 -1.59 -6.88 10.09
C PHE A 94 -1.42 -5.79 11.17
N ILE A 95 -2.37 -5.67 12.10
CA ILE A 95 -2.31 -4.69 13.19
C ILE A 95 -1.07 -4.91 14.06
N ASN A 96 -0.74 -6.17 14.38
CA ASN A 96 0.46 -6.52 15.13
C ASN A 96 1.74 -6.14 14.38
N LYS A 97 1.79 -6.32 13.05
CA LYS A 97 2.93 -5.87 12.22
C LYS A 97 3.11 -4.37 12.32
N ILE A 98 2.05 -3.59 12.10
CA ILE A 98 2.09 -2.13 12.21
C ILE A 98 2.53 -1.68 13.61
N ARG A 99 2.00 -2.32 14.67
CA ARG A 99 2.40 -2.06 16.06
C ARG A 99 3.89 -2.33 16.29
N ASN A 100 4.41 -3.45 15.79
CA ASN A 100 5.81 -3.84 15.95
C ASN A 100 6.78 -2.96 15.17
N MET A 101 6.33 -2.31 14.10
CA MET A 101 7.13 -1.33 13.35
C MET A 101 7.33 0.00 14.11
N ASN A 102 6.57 0.24 15.19
CA ASN A 102 6.65 1.45 16.02
C ASN A 102 6.61 2.76 15.21
N LEU A 103 5.71 2.82 14.24
CA LEU A 103 5.56 3.95 13.32
C LEU A 103 4.66 5.03 13.91
N GLU A 104 4.99 6.29 13.69
CA GLU A 104 4.15 7.42 14.12
C GLU A 104 2.97 7.66 13.18
N VAL A 105 3.17 7.36 11.89
CA VAL A 105 2.18 7.52 10.82
C VAL A 105 2.27 6.37 9.83
N VAL A 106 1.12 5.92 9.34
CA VAL A 106 1.01 4.94 8.26
C VAL A 106 0.06 5.51 7.21
N TYR A 107 0.45 5.34 5.95
CA TYR A 107 -0.40 5.68 4.82
C TYR A 107 -0.89 4.40 4.16
N LEU A 108 -2.20 4.24 4.05
CA LEU A 108 -2.84 3.04 3.53
C LEU A 108 -3.73 3.44 2.36
N GLU A 109 -3.64 2.73 1.24
CA GLU A 109 -4.53 2.96 0.11
C GLU A 109 -6.01 2.94 0.54
N ASN A 110 -6.76 3.96 0.12
CA ASN A 110 -8.21 3.97 0.25
C ASN A 110 -8.85 3.21 -0.92
N SER A 111 -8.94 1.89 -0.80
CA SER A 111 -9.49 1.06 -1.87
C SER A 111 -11.01 1.02 -1.80
N HIS A 112 -11.71 1.41 -2.88
CA HIS A 112 -13.18 1.25 -2.95
C HIS A 112 -13.67 -0.20 -2.80
N ARG A 113 -12.77 -1.19 -2.98
CA ARG A 113 -13.08 -2.61 -2.82
C ARG A 113 -13.15 -3.03 -1.34
N PHE A 114 -12.55 -2.26 -0.45
CA PHE A 114 -12.32 -2.65 0.94
C PHE A 114 -12.72 -1.51 1.88
N GLN A 115 -13.55 -1.80 2.88
CA GLN A 115 -13.91 -0.81 3.91
C GLN A 115 -12.75 -0.69 4.90
N MET A 116 -11.76 0.12 4.54
CA MET A 116 -10.51 0.24 5.29
C MET A 116 -10.73 0.83 6.69
N GLU A 117 -11.83 1.57 6.91
CA GLU A 117 -12.23 2.15 8.18
C GLU A 117 -12.24 1.12 9.32
N ASP A 118 -12.67 -0.12 9.02
CA ASP A 118 -12.72 -1.24 9.97
C ASP A 118 -11.34 -1.74 10.44
N ILE A 119 -10.27 -1.35 9.74
CA ILE A 119 -8.88 -1.66 10.11
C ILE A 119 -8.28 -0.50 10.90
N VAL A 120 -8.75 0.73 10.66
CA VAL A 120 -8.17 1.96 11.22
C VAL A 120 -8.39 2.08 12.72
N SER A 121 -9.52 1.60 13.23
CA SER A 121 -9.88 1.74 14.66
C SER A 121 -8.89 1.10 15.61
N ASP A 122 -8.18 0.05 15.18
CA ASP A 122 -7.37 -0.81 16.03
C ASP A 122 -5.85 -0.59 15.85
N ILE A 123 -5.46 0.30 14.94
CA ILE A 123 -4.07 0.63 14.66
C ILE A 123 -3.55 1.64 15.70
N PRO A 124 -2.41 1.37 16.36
CA PRO A 124 -1.91 2.19 17.47
C PRO A 124 -1.17 3.47 17.03
N CYS A 125 -1.28 3.88 15.77
CA CYS A 125 -0.61 5.05 15.21
C CYS A 125 -1.59 5.91 14.40
N ARG A 126 -1.13 7.08 13.94
CA ARG A 126 -1.94 7.88 13.01
C ARG A 126 -2.03 7.15 11.68
N LEU A 127 -3.24 7.05 11.15
CA LEU A 127 -3.47 6.45 9.85
C LEU A 127 -4.04 7.49 8.89
N HIS A 128 -3.45 7.55 7.71
CA HIS A 128 -3.93 8.35 6.61
C HIS A 128 -4.38 7.43 5.48
N LEU A 129 -5.62 7.57 5.05
CA LEU A 129 -6.12 6.91 3.85
C LEU A 129 -5.64 7.68 2.63
N LEU A 130 -5.00 6.99 1.68
CA LEU A 130 -4.43 7.58 0.48
C LEU A 130 -5.35 7.42 -0.72
N GLU A 131 -5.54 8.50 -1.46
CA GLU A 131 -6.26 8.49 -2.74
C GLU A 131 -5.43 9.23 -3.79
N PHE A 132 -5.55 8.83 -5.05
CA PHE A 132 -5.09 9.69 -6.14
C PHE A 132 -6.08 10.83 -6.38
N ASP A 133 -5.58 12.03 -6.56
CA ASP A 133 -6.38 13.17 -7.00
C ASP A 133 -6.68 13.07 -8.50
N ASP A 134 -7.79 12.40 -8.83
CA ASP A 134 -8.24 12.19 -10.20
C ASP A 134 -8.60 13.51 -10.93
N ALA A 135 -8.66 14.65 -10.22
CA ALA A 135 -8.88 15.97 -10.82
C ALA A 135 -7.65 16.54 -11.54
N SER A 136 -6.49 15.88 -11.46
CA SER A 136 -5.23 16.36 -12.03
C SER A 136 -4.92 15.86 -13.46
N HIS A 137 -5.92 15.30 -14.14
CA HIS A 137 -5.92 15.06 -15.59
C HIS A 137 -6.88 16.02 -16.29
N GLY A 138 -6.46 17.27 -16.40
CA GLY A 138 -7.03 18.31 -17.27
C GLY A 138 -5.92 18.94 -18.09
#